data_AF-M0PB37-F1
#
_entry.id   AF-M0PB37-F1
#
_cell.length_a   1.000
_cell.length_b   1.000
_cell.length_c   1.000
_cell.angle_alpha   90.00
_cell.angle_beta   90.00
_cell.angle_gamma   90.00
#
_symmetry.space_group_name_H-M   'P 1'
#
loop_
_entity.id
_entity.type
_entity.pdbx_description
1 polymer ?
#
loop_
_entity_poly.entity_id
_entity_poly.type
_entity_poly.pdbx_seq_one_letter_code
_entity_poly.pdbx_strand_id
1 'polypeptide(L)'
;MISAVSDQNRSAEDEQPHSPGEDRERPAGTGSEGLRYLFVLSRPRFWLYLAGPVAVGVTYGIDAVSGLFTPVTIALAAYFLVPANVFLYGVNDVFDADIDVLNPKKEGREARWRGSRFVIAAVVASGLLGLVTLAITPRVAWPYLLGFLVLAVGYSAPPARFKTTPFLDSLSNGLYALPGAAAYATVAGAHPPLAALAGAWLWTMGMHTFSAIPDIEPDRAAGIDTTATFLGEGRTYSYCFAAWTAAAAAFWLVDPRLGALLGVYPVFVAWVARSSVSVDRAYWWFPALNTVVGTLLSMGGLWRVYPLWEALP
;
A
#
# COMPACT_ATOMS: atom_id res chain seq x y z
N MET A 1 -11.70 59.15 -55.26
CA MET A 1 -10.34 59.72 -55.19
C MET A 1 -10.22 60.40 -53.83
N ILE A 2 -9.09 60.20 -53.12
CA ILE A 2 -8.65 60.89 -51.88
C ILE A 2 -9.20 60.25 -50.57
N SER A 3 -8.38 59.48 -49.82
CA SER A 3 -7.39 59.85 -48.76
C SER A 3 -8.09 60.28 -47.45
N ALA A 4 -8.06 59.53 -46.34
CA ALA A 4 -6.99 59.20 -45.37
C ALA A 4 -7.13 60.03 -44.07
N VAL A 5 -6.61 59.47 -42.94
CA VAL A 5 -6.39 60.09 -41.60
C VAL A 5 -7.65 60.16 -40.71
N SER A 6 -7.66 59.88 -39.40
CA SER A 6 -6.81 59.21 -38.40
C SER A 6 -7.70 59.14 -37.15
N ASP A 7 -7.64 58.07 -36.36
CA ASP A 7 -7.68 58.26 -34.92
C ASP A 7 -6.89 57.16 -34.21
N GLN A 8 -5.81 57.61 -33.58
CA GLN A 8 -4.98 56.86 -32.65
C GLN A 8 -5.71 56.71 -31.31
N ASN A 9 -5.13 55.84 -30.48
CA ASN A 9 -5.18 55.91 -29.02
C ASN A 9 -6.21 55.00 -28.32
N ARG A 10 -5.90 53.69 -28.30
CA ARG A 10 -6.09 52.89 -27.08
C ARG A 10 -4.83 52.08 -26.80
N SER A 11 -4.24 52.43 -25.67
CA SER A 11 -3.01 51.96 -25.06
C SER A 11 -2.96 50.44 -24.95
N ALA A 12 -1.85 49.89 -25.42
CA ALA A 12 -1.36 48.57 -25.13
C ALA A 12 -0.72 48.56 -23.74
N GLU A 13 -1.43 48.09 -22.73
CA GLU A 13 -0.92 47.72 -21.40
C GLU A 13 -1.97 46.77 -20.79
N ASP A 14 -1.53 45.68 -20.16
CA ASP A 14 -2.30 44.58 -19.52
C ASP A 14 -2.73 43.34 -20.33
N GLU A 15 -1.85 42.83 -21.20
CA GLU A 15 -1.81 41.38 -21.46
C GLU A 15 -0.39 40.85 -21.28
N GLN A 16 0.03 40.71 -20.00
CA GLN A 16 1.14 39.81 -19.69
C GLN A 16 0.65 38.36 -19.86
N PRO A 17 1.32 37.52 -20.68
CA PRO A 17 1.00 36.11 -20.74
C PRO A 17 1.35 35.49 -19.38
N HIS A 18 0.36 34.90 -18.71
CA HIS A 18 0.59 34.10 -17.51
C HIS A 18 1.64 33.01 -17.83
N SER A 19 2.82 33.13 -17.24
CA SER A 19 3.89 32.16 -17.42
C SER A 19 3.46 30.82 -16.79
N PRO A 20 3.47 29.68 -17.52
CA PRO A 20 3.09 28.37 -16.98
C PRO A 20 4.04 27.82 -15.89
N GLY A 21 5.01 28.63 -15.44
CA GLY A 21 5.99 28.30 -14.41
C GLY A 21 5.57 28.65 -12.98
N GLU A 22 4.67 29.62 -12.77
CA GLU A 22 4.41 30.15 -11.41
C GLU A 22 3.50 29.25 -10.54
N ASP A 23 2.78 28.29 -11.14
CA ASP A 23 1.96 27.31 -10.40
C ASP A 23 2.77 26.10 -9.91
N ARG A 24 4.07 26.01 -10.24
CA ARG A 24 4.91 24.84 -9.94
C ARG A 24 5.52 24.84 -8.53
N GLU A 25 5.43 25.94 -7.79
CA GLU A 25 6.12 26.12 -6.49
C GLU A 25 5.21 26.49 -5.31
N ARG A 26 3.88 26.48 -5.46
CA ARG A 26 3.00 26.83 -4.32
C ARG A 26 2.96 25.68 -3.31
N PRO A 27 3.41 25.88 -2.05
CA PRO A 27 3.23 24.89 -0.99
C PRO A 27 1.74 24.59 -0.84
N ALA A 28 1.38 23.34 -0.54
CA ALA A 28 -0.01 22.97 -0.32
C ALA A 28 -0.65 23.94 0.69
N GLY A 29 -1.69 24.67 0.24
CA GLY A 29 -2.37 25.66 1.07
C GLY A 29 -2.93 25.04 2.34
N THR A 30 -2.95 25.80 3.43
CA THR A 30 -3.61 25.36 4.66
C THR A 30 -5.13 25.29 4.43
N GLY A 31 -5.80 24.27 4.99
CA GLY A 31 -7.24 24.05 4.81
C GLY A 31 -7.58 22.91 3.83
N SER A 32 -8.50 23.15 2.90
CA SER A 32 -9.06 22.12 2.00
C SER A 32 -8.05 21.52 1.02
N GLU A 33 -7.07 22.31 0.56
CA GLU A 33 -6.00 21.84 -0.32
C GLU A 33 -5.06 20.85 0.37
N GLY A 34 -4.66 21.14 1.61
CA GLY A 34 -3.87 20.22 2.44
C GLY A 34 -4.59 18.90 2.71
N LEU A 35 -5.90 18.93 3.00
CA LEU A 35 -6.71 17.73 3.19
C LEU A 35 -6.85 16.90 1.91
N ARG A 36 -7.10 17.57 0.77
CA ARG A 36 -7.13 16.91 -0.54
C ARG A 36 -5.80 16.26 -0.86
N TYR A 37 -4.69 16.94 -0.55
CA TYR A 37 -3.36 16.39 -0.72
C TYR A 37 -3.15 15.15 0.16
N LEU A 38 -3.48 15.20 1.45
CA LEU A 38 -3.36 14.04 2.35
C LEU A 38 -4.22 12.84 1.90
N PHE A 39 -5.42 13.10 1.38
CA PHE A 39 -6.25 12.05 0.81
C PHE A 39 -5.56 11.36 -0.37
N VAL A 40 -5.00 12.11 -1.32
CA VAL A 40 -4.25 11.53 -2.46
C VAL A 40 -2.96 10.85 -1.98
N LEU A 41 -2.23 11.46 -1.04
CA LEU A 41 -1.00 10.93 -0.44
C LEU A 41 -1.23 9.57 0.22
N SER A 42 -2.37 9.39 0.90
CA SER A 42 -2.72 8.12 1.54
C SER A 42 -3.03 6.99 0.53
N ARG A 43 -3.03 7.29 -0.77
CA ARG A 43 -3.28 6.39 -1.91
C ARG A 43 -4.51 5.48 -1.68
N PRO A 44 -5.76 6.00 -1.76
CA PRO A 44 -6.99 5.30 -1.38
C PRO A 44 -7.20 3.91 -2.01
N ARG A 45 -6.63 3.69 -3.21
CA ARG A 45 -6.66 2.38 -3.88
C ARG A 45 -5.93 1.28 -3.10
N PHE A 46 -4.94 1.64 -2.29
CA PHE A 46 -4.13 0.73 -1.50
C PHE A 46 -4.55 0.67 -0.03
N TRP A 47 -5.61 1.37 0.40
CA TRP A 47 -6.09 1.32 1.78
C TRP A 47 -6.37 -0.12 2.26
N LEU A 48 -6.90 -0.96 1.36
CA LEU A 48 -7.19 -2.37 1.66
C LEU A 48 -5.93 -3.24 1.83
N TYR A 49 -4.74 -2.76 1.44
CA TYR A 49 -3.50 -3.49 1.68
C TYR A 49 -3.09 -3.49 3.16
N LEU A 50 -3.55 -2.50 3.95
CA LEU A 50 -3.35 -2.46 5.40
C LEU A 50 -4.64 -2.78 6.17
N ALA A 51 -5.78 -2.22 5.78
CA ALA A 51 -7.05 -2.46 6.45
C ALA A 51 -7.66 -3.85 6.14
N GLY A 52 -7.42 -4.40 4.95
CA GLY A 52 -7.89 -5.75 4.58
C GLY A 52 -7.30 -6.83 5.48
N PRO A 53 -5.97 -6.86 5.71
CA PRO A 53 -5.36 -7.75 6.69
C PRO A 53 -5.94 -7.63 8.08
N VAL A 54 -6.30 -6.42 8.56
CA VAL A 54 -7.00 -6.25 9.85
C VAL A 54 -8.31 -7.01 9.86
N ALA A 55 -9.14 -6.88 8.82
CA ALA A 55 -10.42 -7.60 8.72
C ALA A 55 -10.20 -9.14 8.73
N VAL A 56 -9.22 -9.63 7.98
CA VAL A 56 -8.84 -11.06 8.01
C VAL A 56 -8.38 -11.47 9.41
N GLY A 57 -7.48 -10.71 10.03
CA GLY A 57 -6.95 -11.01 11.36
C GLY A 57 -8.05 -11.09 12.42
N VAL A 58 -8.97 -10.11 12.45
CA VAL A 58 -10.12 -10.10 13.36
C VAL A 58 -11.00 -11.34 13.11
N THR A 59 -11.42 -11.59 11.86
CA THR A 59 -12.36 -12.68 11.56
C THR A 59 -11.84 -14.07 11.89
N TYR A 60 -10.52 -14.31 11.82
CA TYR A 60 -9.92 -15.57 12.25
C TYR A 60 -9.59 -15.64 13.75
N GLY A 61 -9.48 -14.49 14.43
CA GLY A 61 -9.09 -14.42 15.84
C GLY A 61 -10.25 -14.33 16.83
N ILE A 62 -11.45 -13.95 16.38
CA ILE A 62 -12.65 -13.90 17.24
C ILE A 62 -13.27 -15.28 17.42
N ASP A 63 -13.95 -15.46 18.57
CA ASP A 63 -14.79 -16.63 18.85
C ASP A 63 -16.30 -16.37 18.66
N ALA A 64 -16.69 -15.09 18.55
CA ALA A 64 -18.09 -14.68 18.35
C ALA A 64 -18.18 -13.35 17.58
N VAL A 65 -19.31 -13.14 16.89
CA VAL A 65 -19.55 -11.93 16.06
C VAL A 65 -19.50 -10.62 16.85
N SER A 66 -19.72 -10.65 18.17
CA SER A 66 -19.57 -9.49 19.05
C SER A 66 -18.14 -8.93 19.08
N GLY A 67 -17.14 -9.75 18.71
CA GLY A 67 -15.73 -9.34 18.58
C GLY A 67 -15.42 -8.51 17.33
N LEU A 68 -16.32 -8.43 16.34
CA LEU A 68 -16.06 -7.74 15.07
C LEU A 68 -15.93 -6.22 15.23
N PHE A 69 -16.86 -5.62 15.96
CA PHE A 69 -17.05 -4.17 16.03
C PHE A 69 -16.84 -3.62 17.45
N THR A 70 -15.81 -4.12 18.13
CA THR A 70 -15.37 -3.53 19.41
C THR A 70 -14.70 -2.18 19.17
N PRO A 71 -14.63 -1.30 20.18
CA PRO A 71 -13.88 -0.05 20.07
C PRO A 71 -12.42 -0.25 19.60
N VAL A 72 -11.78 -1.34 20.03
CA VAL A 72 -10.38 -1.64 19.68
C VAL A 72 -10.26 -2.12 18.23
N THR A 73 -11.12 -3.02 17.77
CA THR A 73 -11.08 -3.50 16.38
C THR A 73 -11.42 -2.39 15.39
N ILE A 74 -12.37 -1.53 15.73
CA ILE A 74 -12.70 -0.32 14.95
C ILE A 74 -11.51 0.64 14.93
N ALA A 75 -10.86 0.89 16.07
CA ALA A 75 -9.70 1.77 16.14
C ALA A 75 -8.52 1.25 15.31
N LEU A 76 -8.22 -0.06 15.36
CA LEU A 76 -7.19 -0.68 14.53
C LEU A 76 -7.54 -0.58 13.04
N ALA A 77 -8.77 -0.90 12.66
CA ALA A 77 -9.21 -0.78 11.27
C ALA A 77 -9.11 0.68 10.78
N ALA A 78 -9.57 1.65 11.56
CA ALA A 78 -9.49 3.06 11.23
C ALA A 78 -8.04 3.55 11.09
N TYR A 79 -7.15 3.15 12.01
CA TYR A 79 -5.73 3.46 11.95
C TYR A 79 -5.08 2.91 10.68
N PHE A 80 -5.29 1.63 10.38
CA PHE A 80 -4.71 0.99 9.19
C PHE A 80 -5.39 1.39 7.88
N LEU A 81 -6.59 1.96 7.93
CA LEU A 81 -7.27 2.47 6.75
C LEU A 81 -6.66 3.80 6.28
N VAL A 82 -6.46 4.77 7.18
CA VAL A 82 -6.04 6.13 6.78
C VAL A 82 -4.71 6.57 7.40
N PRO A 83 -4.57 6.76 8.73
CA PRO A 83 -3.31 7.24 9.32
C PRO A 83 -2.08 6.40 8.96
N ALA A 84 -2.19 5.07 8.99
CA ALA A 84 -1.06 4.20 8.65
C ALA A 84 -0.61 4.36 7.19
N ASN A 85 -1.54 4.58 6.26
CA ASN A 85 -1.22 4.87 4.87
C ASN A 85 -0.60 6.27 4.71
N VAL A 86 -1.10 7.28 5.43
CA VAL A 86 -0.47 8.61 5.49
C VAL A 86 0.95 8.51 6.03
N PHE A 87 1.19 7.71 7.07
CA PHE A 87 2.51 7.49 7.62
C PHE A 87 3.43 6.77 6.64
N LEU A 88 3.02 5.61 6.13
CA LEU A 88 3.81 4.78 5.23
C LEU A 88 4.19 5.52 3.93
N TYR A 89 3.20 6.05 3.21
CA TYR A 89 3.44 6.76 1.95
C TYR A 89 3.98 8.17 2.15
N GLY A 90 3.65 8.83 3.26
CA GLY A 90 4.21 10.13 3.60
C GLY A 90 5.70 10.06 3.93
N VAL A 91 6.15 9.05 4.69
CA VAL A 91 7.59 8.80 4.88
C VAL A 91 8.25 8.48 3.54
N ASN A 92 7.62 7.67 2.69
CA ASN A 92 8.13 7.39 1.35
C ASN A 92 8.34 8.67 0.53
N ASP A 93 7.31 9.50 0.38
CA ASP A 93 7.36 10.74 -0.39
C ASP A 93 8.35 11.77 0.20
N VAL A 94 8.52 11.84 1.53
CA VAL A 94 9.52 12.73 2.17
C VAL A 94 10.95 12.35 1.74
N PHE A 95 11.26 11.06 1.68
CA PHE A 95 12.61 10.58 1.36
C PHE A 95 12.85 10.33 -0.14
N ASP A 96 11.81 10.43 -0.98
CA ASP A 96 11.91 10.34 -2.45
C ASP A 96 11.69 11.67 -3.17
N ALA A 97 11.56 12.78 -2.43
CA ALA A 97 11.33 14.11 -2.96
C ALA A 97 12.26 14.49 -4.14
N ASP A 98 13.54 14.08 -4.08
CA ASP A 98 14.54 14.38 -5.11
C ASP A 98 14.45 13.46 -6.35
N ILE A 99 13.94 12.24 -6.18
CA ILE A 99 13.86 11.21 -7.24
C ILE A 99 12.52 11.34 -8.01
N ASP A 100 11.46 11.75 -7.32
CA ASP A 100 10.10 11.83 -7.87
C ASP A 100 9.89 12.91 -8.93
N VAL A 101 10.88 13.80 -9.16
CA VAL A 101 10.83 14.83 -10.20
C VAL A 101 10.66 14.21 -11.60
N LEU A 102 11.18 13.00 -11.83
CA LEU A 102 11.22 12.35 -13.15
C LEU A 102 10.21 11.20 -13.33
N ASN A 103 9.40 10.84 -12.32
CA ASN A 103 8.51 9.68 -12.40
C ASN A 103 7.17 10.00 -13.13
N PRO A 104 6.85 9.34 -14.26
CA PRO A 104 5.61 9.57 -15.00
C PRO A 104 4.33 9.22 -14.22
N LYS A 105 4.38 8.27 -13.26
CA LYS A 105 3.21 7.87 -12.46
C LYS A 105 2.69 9.02 -11.58
N LYS A 106 3.58 9.94 -11.21
CA LYS A 106 3.31 11.13 -10.39
C LYS A 106 2.75 12.31 -11.22
N GLU A 107 2.58 12.16 -12.53
CA GLU A 107 1.90 13.16 -13.40
C GLU A 107 0.38 13.02 -13.43
N GLY A 108 -0.16 11.90 -12.93
CA GLY A 108 -1.59 11.62 -13.00
C GLY A 108 -2.21 11.12 -11.70
N ARG A 109 -1.84 9.91 -11.26
CA ARG A 109 -2.59 9.15 -10.24
C ARG A 109 -2.04 9.26 -8.83
N GLU A 110 -0.78 9.66 -8.70
CA GLU A 110 -0.10 9.88 -7.42
C GLU A 110 0.35 11.34 -7.30
N ALA A 111 0.39 11.89 -6.08
CA ALA A 111 0.78 13.27 -5.87
C ALA A 111 2.31 13.43 -5.84
N ARG A 112 2.83 14.48 -6.50
CA ARG A 112 4.22 14.93 -6.31
C ARG A 112 4.37 15.58 -4.93
N TRP A 113 5.49 15.32 -4.26
CA TRP A 113 5.81 15.95 -2.97
C TRP A 113 5.86 17.49 -3.10
N ARG A 114 5.30 18.20 -2.11
CA ARG A 114 5.24 19.69 -2.11
C ARG A 114 5.82 20.35 -0.85
N GLY A 115 6.68 19.65 -0.09
CA GLY A 115 7.46 20.27 0.99
C GLY A 115 6.68 20.98 2.09
N SER A 116 5.42 20.60 2.35
CA SER A 116 4.55 21.33 3.28
C SER A 116 4.78 20.91 4.74
N ARG A 117 5.02 21.89 5.63
CA ARG A 117 5.09 21.68 7.10
C ARG A 117 3.87 20.96 7.67
N PHE A 118 2.69 21.22 7.09
CA PHE A 118 1.45 20.56 7.49
C PHE A 118 1.49 19.06 7.18
N VAL A 119 2.02 18.68 6.01
CA VAL A 119 2.15 17.27 5.61
C VAL A 119 3.12 16.54 6.52
N ILE A 120 4.28 17.14 6.80
CA ILE A 120 5.26 16.55 7.74
C ILE A 120 4.60 16.35 9.12
N ALA A 121 3.87 17.35 9.63
CA ALA A 121 3.15 17.22 10.89
C ALA A 121 2.10 16.09 10.86
N ALA A 122 1.36 15.93 9.76
CA ALA A 122 0.39 14.84 9.59
C ALA A 122 1.06 13.46 9.53
N VAL A 123 2.21 13.34 8.88
CA VAL A 123 3.01 12.10 8.84
C VAL A 123 3.50 11.74 10.23
N VAL A 124 4.10 12.69 10.95
CA VAL A 124 4.58 12.48 12.33
C VAL A 124 3.40 12.13 13.26
N ALA A 125 2.29 12.87 13.19
CA ALA A 125 1.10 12.58 13.98
C ALA A 125 0.53 11.19 13.69
N SER A 126 0.57 10.75 12.44
CA SER A 126 0.13 9.39 12.06
C SER A 126 1.06 8.30 12.60
N GLY A 127 2.37 8.55 12.64
CA GLY A 127 3.32 7.66 13.31
C GLY A 127 3.10 7.59 14.83
N LEU A 128 2.89 8.74 15.48
CA LEU A 128 2.59 8.82 16.92
C LEU A 128 1.26 8.14 17.27
N LEU A 129 0.24 8.28 16.41
CA LEU A 129 -1.03 7.55 16.57
C LEU A 129 -0.82 6.04 16.48
N GLY A 130 0.14 5.59 15.68
CA GLY A 130 0.59 4.19 15.67
C GLY A 130 1.09 3.72 17.03
N LEU A 131 1.84 4.55 17.76
CA LEU A 131 2.28 4.22 19.12
C LEU A 131 1.11 4.16 20.11
N VAL A 132 0.07 4.99 19.93
CA VAL A 132 -1.15 4.92 20.75
C VAL A 132 -1.85 3.57 20.61
N THR A 133 -1.74 2.89 19.46
CA THR A 133 -2.32 1.54 19.29
C THR A 133 -1.75 0.52 20.28
N LEU A 134 -0.53 0.71 20.77
CA LEU A 134 0.08 -0.16 21.80
C LEU A 134 -0.65 -0.05 23.15
N ALA A 135 -1.22 1.11 23.46
CA ALA A 135 -1.91 1.35 24.73
C ALA A 135 -3.32 0.72 24.76
N ILE A 136 -3.92 0.48 23.60
CA ILE A 136 -5.27 -0.10 23.46
C ILE A 136 -5.26 -1.57 23.05
N THR A 137 -4.07 -2.18 22.88
CA THR A 137 -3.91 -3.59 22.47
C THR A 137 -3.10 -4.38 23.50
N PRO A 138 -3.33 -5.70 23.62
CA PRO A 138 -2.55 -6.55 24.51
C PRO A 138 -1.09 -6.67 24.02
N ARG A 139 -0.17 -6.93 24.95
CA ARG A 139 1.29 -7.01 24.66
C ARG A 139 1.65 -8.03 23.58
N VAL A 140 0.85 -9.08 23.40
CA VAL A 140 1.03 -10.10 22.35
C VAL A 140 0.95 -9.50 20.93
N ALA A 141 0.24 -8.37 20.74
CA ALA A 141 0.13 -7.67 19.47
C ALA A 141 1.31 -6.72 19.17
N TRP A 142 2.07 -6.32 20.21
CA TRP A 142 3.10 -5.28 20.11
C TRP A 142 4.21 -5.59 19.08
N PRO A 143 4.73 -6.83 18.95
CA PRO A 143 5.76 -7.13 17.95
C PRO A 143 5.33 -6.78 16.52
N TYR A 144 4.05 -6.97 16.19
CA TYR A 144 3.52 -6.71 14.86
C TYR A 144 3.31 -5.20 14.63
N LEU A 145 2.79 -4.49 15.62
CA LEU A 145 2.59 -3.04 15.55
C LEU A 145 3.94 -2.30 15.45
N LEU A 146 4.90 -2.65 16.31
CA LEU A 146 6.26 -2.10 16.27
C LEU A 146 6.98 -2.49 14.98
N GLY A 147 6.84 -3.74 14.54
CA GLY A 147 7.39 -4.20 13.27
C GLY A 147 6.86 -3.40 12.08
N PHE A 148 5.55 -3.07 12.06
CA PHE A 148 4.96 -2.23 11.02
C PHE A 148 5.58 -0.84 11.01
N LEU A 149 5.67 -0.19 12.17
CA LEU A 149 6.26 1.16 12.28
C LEU A 149 7.73 1.17 11.84
N VAL A 150 8.52 0.19 12.29
CA VAL A 150 9.94 0.08 11.95
C VAL A 150 10.12 -0.17 10.45
N LEU A 151 9.37 -1.09 9.86
CA LEU A 151 9.48 -1.39 8.43
C LEU A 151 8.94 -0.27 7.56
N ALA A 152 7.85 0.41 7.96
CA ALA A 152 7.31 1.56 7.23
C ALA A 152 8.34 2.69 7.10
N VAL A 153 9.11 2.95 8.16
CA VAL A 153 10.23 3.91 8.12
C VAL A 153 11.44 3.32 7.39
N GLY A 154 11.90 2.14 7.78
CA GLY A 154 13.12 1.52 7.28
C GLY A 154 13.08 1.17 5.80
N TYR A 155 11.89 1.01 5.21
CA TYR A 155 11.74 0.84 3.76
C TYR A 155 12.24 2.06 2.97
N SER A 156 11.99 3.28 3.48
CA SER A 156 12.26 4.51 2.72
C SER A 156 13.37 5.39 3.32
N ALA A 157 13.58 5.36 4.63
CA ALA A 157 14.49 6.26 5.33
C ALA A 157 15.90 5.66 5.52
N PRO A 158 16.98 6.45 5.38
CA PRO A 158 18.33 6.05 5.79
C PRO A 158 18.43 5.75 7.31
N PRO A 159 19.39 4.91 7.74
CA PRO A 159 20.39 4.21 6.92
C PRO A 159 19.87 2.92 6.26
N ALA A 160 18.68 2.44 6.63
CA ALA A 160 18.16 1.16 6.14
C ALA A 160 17.74 1.21 4.67
N ARG A 161 16.87 2.15 4.30
CA ARG A 161 16.32 2.39 2.95
C ARG A 161 16.17 1.10 2.11
N PHE A 162 15.46 0.10 2.67
CA PHE A 162 15.44 -1.25 2.09
C PHE A 162 14.97 -1.31 0.64
N LYS A 163 14.15 -0.35 0.19
CA LYS A 163 13.66 -0.29 -1.19
C LYS A 163 14.75 -0.22 -2.26
N THR A 164 15.97 0.17 -1.90
CA THR A 164 17.12 0.25 -2.82
C THR A 164 18.12 -0.89 -2.62
N THR A 165 17.73 -1.96 -1.92
CA THR A 165 18.58 -3.13 -1.72
C THR A 165 17.84 -4.39 -2.18
N PRO A 166 18.34 -5.06 -3.24
CA PRO A 166 17.71 -6.28 -3.75
C PRO A 166 17.49 -7.33 -2.65
N PHE A 167 16.36 -8.02 -2.75
CA PHE A 167 15.76 -8.95 -1.79
C PHE A 167 15.29 -8.33 -0.47
N LEU A 168 15.97 -7.30 0.05
CA LEU A 168 15.50 -6.60 1.26
C LEU A 168 14.30 -5.71 0.98
N ASP A 169 14.22 -5.11 -0.21
CA ASP A 169 13.03 -4.41 -0.70
C ASP A 169 11.80 -5.32 -0.64
N SER A 170 11.89 -6.54 -1.18
CA SER A 170 10.82 -7.52 -1.15
C SER A 170 10.52 -8.03 0.26
N LEU A 171 11.56 -8.42 1.02
CA LEU A 171 11.40 -8.95 2.37
C LEU A 171 10.74 -7.95 3.33
N SER A 172 11.12 -6.68 3.26
CA SER A 172 10.58 -5.63 4.12
C SER A 172 9.10 -5.32 3.84
N ASN A 173 8.58 -5.67 2.66
CA ASN A 173 7.15 -5.56 2.35
C ASN A 173 6.27 -6.56 3.11
N GLY A 174 6.88 -7.49 3.86
CA GLY A 174 6.25 -8.18 4.98
C GLY A 174 5.45 -7.28 5.92
N LEU A 175 5.78 -5.99 5.97
CA LEU A 175 5.04 -4.96 6.69
C LEU A 175 3.52 -5.01 6.43
N TYR A 176 3.09 -5.36 5.20
CA TYR A 176 1.67 -5.43 4.85
C TYR A 176 0.93 -6.60 5.50
N ALA A 177 1.62 -7.63 6.00
CA ALA A 177 1.01 -8.73 6.75
C ALA A 177 0.80 -8.39 8.24
N LEU A 178 1.58 -7.46 8.77
CA LEU A 178 1.61 -7.14 10.20
C LEU A 178 0.31 -6.56 10.78
N PRO A 179 -0.47 -5.73 10.07
CA PRO A 179 -1.76 -5.26 10.57
C PRO A 179 -2.73 -6.40 10.91
N GLY A 180 -2.78 -7.44 10.08
CA GLY A 180 -3.61 -8.62 10.32
C GLY A 180 -3.12 -9.46 11.48
N ALA A 181 -1.80 -9.63 11.61
CA ALA A 181 -1.21 -10.30 12.76
C ALA A 181 -1.49 -9.57 14.08
N ALA A 182 -1.38 -8.24 14.08
CA ALA A 182 -1.70 -7.40 15.23
C ALA A 182 -3.18 -7.51 15.62
N ALA A 183 -4.08 -7.46 14.64
CA ALA A 183 -5.51 -7.59 14.83
C ALA A 183 -5.90 -8.96 15.39
N TYR A 184 -5.40 -10.05 14.78
CA TYR A 184 -5.61 -11.41 15.29
C TYR A 184 -5.12 -11.53 16.74
N ALA A 185 -3.88 -11.12 17.01
CA ALA A 185 -3.31 -11.21 18.35
C ALA A 185 -4.06 -10.38 19.40
N THR A 186 -4.65 -9.26 18.96
CA THR A 186 -5.48 -8.41 19.82
C THR A 186 -6.75 -9.10 20.25
N VAL A 187 -7.46 -9.77 19.34
CA VAL A 187 -8.76 -10.38 19.65
C VAL A 187 -8.64 -11.82 20.19
N ALA A 188 -7.64 -12.57 19.73
CA ALA A 188 -7.42 -13.96 20.14
C ALA A 188 -6.58 -14.08 21.42
N GLY A 189 -5.86 -13.03 21.81
CA GLY A 189 -4.93 -13.06 22.94
C GLY A 189 -3.70 -13.95 22.73
N ALA A 190 -3.47 -14.43 21.51
CA ALA A 190 -2.38 -15.33 21.13
C ALA A 190 -1.76 -14.95 19.78
N HIS A 191 -0.52 -15.36 19.53
CA HIS A 191 0.11 -15.16 18.23
C HIS A 191 -0.63 -15.95 17.13
N PRO A 192 -0.74 -15.43 15.89
CA PRO A 192 -1.27 -16.22 14.79
C PRO A 192 -0.40 -17.46 14.52
N PRO A 193 -0.98 -18.51 13.89
CA PRO A 193 -0.20 -19.68 13.49
C PRO A 193 1.04 -19.27 12.69
N LEU A 194 2.20 -19.84 13.02
CA LEU A 194 3.47 -19.48 12.38
C LEU A 194 3.41 -19.67 10.86
N ALA A 195 2.74 -20.72 10.40
CA ALA A 195 2.54 -20.98 8.97
C ALA A 195 1.69 -19.88 8.28
N ALA A 196 0.67 -19.33 8.95
CA ALA A 196 -0.11 -18.20 8.43
C ALA A 196 0.74 -16.93 8.34
N LEU A 197 1.57 -16.64 9.36
CA LEU A 197 2.49 -15.50 9.35
C LEU A 197 3.52 -15.61 8.22
N ALA A 198 4.18 -16.76 8.11
CA ALA A 198 5.15 -17.03 7.04
C ALA A 198 4.49 -16.94 5.66
N GLY A 199 3.30 -17.53 5.50
CA GLY A 199 2.54 -17.47 4.26
C GLY A 199 2.16 -16.05 3.86
N ALA A 200 1.66 -15.24 4.81
CA ALA A 200 1.29 -13.86 4.56
C ALA A 200 2.51 -13.02 4.20
N TRP A 201 3.65 -13.25 4.86
CA TRP A 201 4.91 -12.57 4.56
C TRP A 201 5.41 -12.92 3.15
N LEU A 202 5.48 -14.20 2.80
CA LEU A 202 5.84 -14.66 1.44
C LEU A 202 4.88 -14.12 0.39
N TRP A 203 3.59 -14.02 0.71
CA TRP A 203 2.61 -13.42 -0.19
C TRP A 203 2.92 -11.95 -0.48
N THR A 204 3.24 -11.17 0.56
CA THR A 204 3.59 -9.76 0.41
C THR A 204 4.90 -9.54 -0.35
N MET A 205 5.87 -10.44 -0.21
CA MET A 205 7.10 -10.44 -1.01
C MET A 205 6.77 -10.58 -2.50
N GLY A 206 5.97 -11.58 -2.87
CA GLY A 206 5.52 -11.76 -4.25
C GLY A 206 4.69 -10.59 -4.79
N MET A 207 3.81 -10.01 -3.96
CA MET A 207 3.03 -8.81 -4.31
C MET A 207 3.90 -7.60 -4.64
N HIS A 208 4.86 -7.31 -3.78
CA HIS A 208 5.76 -6.16 -3.95
C HIS A 208 6.59 -6.34 -5.22
N THR A 209 7.21 -7.51 -5.38
CA THR A 209 8.11 -7.73 -6.51
C THR A 209 7.35 -7.82 -7.84
N PHE A 210 6.12 -8.35 -7.86
CA PHE A 210 5.26 -8.31 -9.05
C PHE A 210 4.91 -6.86 -9.45
N SER A 211 4.61 -6.02 -8.46
CA SER A 211 4.29 -4.60 -8.66
C SER A 211 5.47 -3.78 -9.17
N ALA A 212 6.69 -4.25 -8.96
CA ALA A 212 7.93 -3.61 -9.42
C ALA A 212 8.34 -4.00 -10.86
N ILE A 213 7.71 -5.01 -11.49
CA ILE A 213 8.04 -5.41 -12.87
C ILE A 213 7.84 -4.27 -13.88
N PRO A 214 6.73 -3.51 -13.87
CA PRO A 214 6.55 -2.36 -14.76
C PRO A 214 7.61 -1.26 -14.60
N ASP A 215 8.29 -1.22 -13.45
CA ASP A 215 9.22 -0.17 -13.08
C ASP A 215 10.68 -0.55 -13.33
N ILE A 216 10.98 -1.73 -13.87
CA ILE A 216 12.35 -2.21 -14.07
C ILE A 216 13.21 -1.22 -14.86
N GLU A 217 12.76 -0.78 -16.04
CA GLU A 217 13.53 0.13 -16.88
C GLU A 217 13.61 1.55 -16.31
N PRO A 218 12.50 2.16 -15.83
CA PRO A 218 12.57 3.43 -15.09
C PRO A 218 13.51 3.41 -13.88
N ASP A 219 13.45 2.37 -13.04
CA ASP A 219 14.27 2.26 -11.83
C ASP A 219 15.75 2.08 -12.19
N ARG A 220 16.07 1.30 -13.23
CA ARG A 220 17.44 1.19 -13.76
C ARG A 220 17.98 2.55 -14.24
N ALA A 221 17.16 3.31 -14.97
CA ALA A 221 17.54 4.64 -15.43
C ALA A 221 17.77 5.62 -14.27
N ALA A 222 17.04 5.44 -13.15
CA ALA A 222 17.22 6.21 -11.92
C ALA A 222 18.33 5.68 -11.00
N GLY A 223 19.02 4.59 -11.36
CA GLY A 223 20.06 3.96 -10.53
C GLY A 223 19.54 3.30 -9.26
N ILE A 224 18.29 2.81 -9.27
CA ILE A 224 17.63 2.15 -8.15
C ILE A 224 17.74 0.63 -8.30
N ASP A 225 18.38 -0.01 -7.32
CA ASP A 225 18.50 -1.46 -7.25
C ASP A 225 17.37 -2.07 -6.41
N THR A 226 16.38 -2.66 -7.08
CA THR A 226 15.31 -3.47 -6.48
C THR A 226 15.55 -4.94 -6.78
N THR A 227 14.79 -5.83 -6.13
CA THR A 227 14.75 -7.25 -6.51
C THR A 227 14.41 -7.40 -8.00
N ALA A 228 13.47 -6.59 -8.51
CA ALA A 228 13.02 -6.66 -9.89
C ALA A 228 14.10 -6.17 -10.88
N THR A 229 14.79 -5.07 -10.60
CA THR A 229 15.88 -4.59 -11.48
C THR A 229 17.07 -5.54 -11.50
N PHE A 230 17.40 -6.15 -10.34
CA PHE A 230 18.46 -7.13 -10.20
C PHE A 230 18.16 -8.45 -10.94
N LEU A 231 16.94 -8.98 -10.80
CA LEU A 231 16.55 -10.23 -11.45
C LEU A 231 16.22 -10.05 -12.94
N GLY A 232 15.72 -8.87 -13.33
CA GLY A 232 15.06 -8.65 -14.61
C GLY A 232 13.69 -9.33 -14.68
N GLU A 233 12.93 -9.04 -15.74
CA GLU A 233 11.51 -9.41 -15.84
C GLU A 233 11.24 -10.93 -15.69
N GLY A 234 11.87 -11.78 -16.49
CA GLY A 234 11.58 -13.22 -16.50
C GLY A 234 11.90 -13.95 -15.19
N ARG A 235 13.03 -13.61 -14.56
CA ARG A 235 13.39 -14.17 -13.23
C ARG A 235 12.51 -13.58 -12.13
N THR A 236 12.05 -12.35 -12.27
CA THR A 236 11.08 -11.75 -11.34
C THR A 236 9.75 -12.48 -11.36
N TYR A 237 9.22 -12.86 -12.53
CA TYR A 237 8.04 -13.72 -12.61
C TYR A 237 8.23 -15.05 -11.89
N SER A 238 9.40 -15.68 -12.06
CA SER A 238 9.74 -16.94 -11.40
C SER A 238 9.81 -16.78 -9.88
N TYR A 239 10.38 -15.66 -9.40
CA TYR A 239 10.42 -15.30 -7.99
C TYR A 239 9.00 -15.15 -7.41
N CYS A 240 8.14 -14.37 -8.07
CA CYS A 240 6.75 -14.17 -7.63
C CYS A 240 5.97 -15.48 -7.61
N PHE A 241 6.13 -16.34 -8.62
CA PHE A 241 5.53 -17.67 -8.66
C PHE A 241 5.97 -18.53 -7.48
N ALA A 242 7.27 -18.55 -7.17
CA ALA A 242 7.81 -19.31 -6.05
C ALA A 242 7.30 -18.79 -4.70
N ALA A 243 7.33 -17.47 -4.49
CA ALA A 243 6.85 -16.83 -3.28
C ALA A 243 5.36 -17.11 -3.02
N TRP A 244 4.52 -16.99 -4.05
CA TRP A 244 3.09 -17.25 -3.94
C TRP A 244 2.73 -18.73 -3.83
N THR A 245 3.50 -19.62 -4.46
CA THR A 245 3.36 -21.07 -4.24
C THR A 245 3.71 -21.45 -2.80
N ALA A 246 4.81 -20.91 -2.28
CA ALA A 246 5.22 -21.13 -0.90
C ALA A 246 4.21 -20.52 0.09
N ALA A 247 3.63 -19.36 -0.22
CA ALA A 247 2.55 -18.77 0.56
C ALA A 247 1.31 -19.69 0.60
N ALA A 248 0.85 -20.17 -0.56
CA ALA A 248 -0.27 -21.10 -0.65
C ALA A 248 -0.01 -22.41 0.12
N ALA A 249 1.21 -22.96 0.03
CA ALA A 249 1.61 -24.13 0.78
C ALA A 249 1.62 -23.88 2.30
N ALA A 250 2.11 -22.72 2.75
CA ALA A 250 2.12 -22.36 4.16
C ALA A 250 0.68 -22.22 4.72
N PHE A 251 -0.23 -21.60 3.96
CA PHE A 251 -1.65 -21.54 4.36
C PHE A 251 -2.37 -22.88 4.25
N TRP A 252 -1.96 -23.78 3.36
CA TRP A 252 -2.47 -25.15 3.30
C TRP A 252 -2.21 -25.91 4.61
N LEU A 253 -1.06 -25.68 5.25
CA LEU A 253 -0.74 -26.26 6.56
C LEU A 253 -1.64 -25.72 7.69
N VAL A 254 -2.29 -24.58 7.49
CA VAL A 254 -3.25 -23.99 8.44
C VAL A 254 -4.65 -24.54 8.17
N ASP A 255 -5.11 -24.43 6.92
CA ASP A 255 -6.33 -25.05 6.42
C ASP A 255 -6.20 -25.19 4.88
N PRO A 256 -6.40 -26.40 4.31
CA PRO A 256 -6.33 -26.63 2.87
C PRO A 256 -7.18 -25.67 2.03
N ARG A 257 -8.30 -25.19 2.55
CA ARG A 257 -9.19 -24.22 1.87
C ARG A 257 -8.50 -22.87 1.66
N LEU A 258 -7.70 -22.42 2.64
CA LEU A 258 -6.93 -21.18 2.54
C LEU A 258 -5.79 -21.32 1.54
N GLY A 259 -5.09 -22.46 1.58
CA GLY A 259 -4.05 -22.77 0.60
C GLY A 259 -4.60 -22.85 -0.83
N ALA A 260 -5.74 -23.52 -1.02
CA ALA A 260 -6.42 -23.59 -2.31
C ALA A 260 -6.84 -22.20 -2.82
N LEU A 261 -7.41 -21.36 -1.95
CA LEU A 261 -7.78 -19.98 -2.29
C LEU A 261 -6.55 -19.15 -2.69
N LEU A 262 -5.44 -19.25 -1.95
CA LEU A 262 -4.20 -18.55 -2.32
C LEU A 262 -3.50 -19.13 -3.55
N GLY A 263 -3.84 -20.35 -3.95
CA GLY A 263 -3.39 -20.98 -5.20
C GLY A 263 -3.77 -20.19 -6.46
N VAL A 264 -4.71 -19.24 -6.38
CA VAL A 264 -5.04 -18.34 -7.50
C VAL A 264 -3.86 -17.43 -7.90
N TYR A 265 -2.99 -17.07 -6.96
CA TYR A 265 -1.87 -16.16 -7.20
C TYR A 265 -0.76 -16.77 -8.07
N PRO A 266 -0.22 -17.98 -7.78
CA PRO A 266 0.75 -18.60 -8.69
C PRO A 266 0.15 -18.90 -10.07
N VAL A 267 -1.15 -19.22 -10.16
CA VAL A 267 -1.85 -19.36 -11.45
C VAL A 267 -1.90 -18.03 -12.19
N PHE A 268 -2.27 -16.95 -11.50
CA PHE A 268 -2.35 -15.61 -12.07
C PHE A 268 -1.01 -15.15 -12.64
N VAL A 269 0.10 -15.24 -11.87
CA VAL A 269 1.40 -14.80 -12.38
C VAL A 269 1.92 -15.69 -13.52
N ALA A 270 1.69 -17.01 -13.45
CA ALA A 270 2.07 -17.92 -14.52
C ALA A 270 1.29 -17.64 -15.82
N TRP A 271 0.03 -17.23 -15.71
CA TRP A 271 -0.79 -16.79 -16.82
C TRP A 271 -0.29 -15.46 -17.40
N VAL A 272 -0.07 -14.44 -16.57
CA VAL A 272 0.47 -13.14 -17.02
C VAL A 272 1.77 -13.34 -17.78
N ALA A 273 2.72 -14.09 -17.21
CA ALA A 273 4.03 -14.36 -17.80
C ALA A 273 4.01 -15.13 -19.13
N ARG A 274 2.90 -15.81 -19.46
CA ARG A 274 2.73 -16.58 -20.71
C ARG A 274 1.75 -15.97 -21.69
N SER A 275 1.01 -14.95 -21.28
CA SER A 275 0.00 -14.29 -22.09
C SER A 275 0.59 -13.11 -22.89
N SER A 276 -0.18 -12.60 -23.84
CA SER A 276 0.13 -11.34 -24.52
C SER A 276 -0.34 -10.10 -23.74
N VAL A 277 -0.83 -10.27 -22.50
CA VAL A 277 -1.26 -9.15 -21.65
C VAL A 277 -0.03 -8.41 -21.15
N SER A 278 0.03 -7.10 -21.38
CA SER A 278 1.12 -6.29 -20.82
C SER A 278 1.08 -6.28 -19.29
N VAL A 279 2.25 -6.27 -18.68
CA VAL A 279 2.40 -6.27 -17.21
C VAL A 279 1.72 -5.05 -16.59
N ASP A 280 1.82 -3.89 -17.26
CA ASP A 280 1.12 -2.67 -16.85
C ASP A 280 -0.39 -2.91 -16.67
N ARG A 281 -1.00 -3.64 -17.62
CA ARG A 281 -2.44 -3.93 -17.56
C ARG A 281 -2.75 -4.93 -16.44
N ALA A 282 -1.96 -5.99 -16.33
CA ALA A 282 -2.12 -6.99 -15.29
C ALA A 282 -1.96 -6.41 -13.88
N TYR A 283 -1.00 -5.49 -13.70
CA TYR A 283 -0.80 -4.72 -12.48
C TYR A 283 -2.09 -3.99 -12.06
N TRP A 284 -2.84 -3.41 -13.02
CA TRP A 284 -4.09 -2.72 -12.71
C TRP A 284 -5.26 -3.63 -12.31
N TRP A 285 -5.21 -4.93 -12.65
CA TRP A 285 -6.20 -5.90 -12.18
C TRP A 285 -5.90 -6.43 -10.77
N PHE A 286 -4.64 -6.34 -10.35
CA PHE A 286 -4.16 -6.94 -9.12
C PHE A 286 -4.89 -6.43 -7.85
N PRO A 287 -5.23 -5.13 -7.70
CA PRO A 287 -6.03 -4.67 -6.56
C PRO A 287 -7.43 -5.28 -6.49
N ALA A 288 -8.07 -5.51 -7.65
CA ALA A 288 -9.39 -6.16 -7.70
C ALA A 288 -9.28 -7.62 -7.28
N LEU A 289 -8.29 -8.35 -7.80
CA LEU A 289 -7.98 -9.73 -7.36
C LEU A 289 -7.79 -9.80 -5.84
N ASN A 290 -6.98 -8.90 -5.27
CA ASN A 290 -6.72 -8.85 -3.84
C ASN A 290 -7.97 -8.54 -3.02
N THR A 291 -8.82 -7.65 -3.53
CA THR A 291 -10.09 -7.32 -2.87
C THR A 291 -11.00 -8.54 -2.81
N VAL A 292 -11.12 -9.28 -3.92
CA VAL A 292 -11.93 -10.51 -3.98
C VAL A 292 -11.36 -11.59 -3.06
N VAL A 293 -10.06 -11.89 -3.13
CA VAL A 293 -9.44 -12.92 -2.28
C VAL A 293 -9.50 -12.53 -0.80
N GLY A 294 -9.22 -11.28 -0.45
CA GLY A 294 -9.31 -10.77 0.92
C GLY A 294 -10.73 -10.83 1.48
N THR A 295 -11.74 -10.56 0.63
CA THR A 295 -13.16 -10.72 0.99
C THR A 295 -13.47 -12.18 1.27
N LEU A 296 -13.08 -13.10 0.38
CA LEU A 296 -13.31 -14.54 0.55
C LEU A 296 -12.58 -15.09 1.79
N LEU A 297 -11.36 -14.64 2.08
CA LEU A 297 -10.66 -14.97 3.32
C LEU A 297 -11.46 -14.52 4.54
N SER A 298 -11.91 -13.26 4.57
CA SER A 298 -12.67 -12.69 5.68
C SER A 298 -14.01 -13.40 5.88
N MET A 299 -14.72 -13.73 4.80
CA MET A 299 -15.95 -14.52 4.85
C MET A 299 -15.69 -15.92 5.40
N GLY A 300 -14.60 -16.58 4.98
CA GLY A 300 -14.19 -17.87 5.53
C GLY A 300 -13.94 -17.83 7.05
N GLY A 301 -13.34 -16.74 7.54
CA GLY A 301 -13.16 -16.51 8.98
C GLY A 301 -14.50 -16.34 9.71
N LEU A 302 -15.38 -15.52 9.15
CA LEU A 302 -16.74 -15.29 9.69
C LEU A 302 -17.57 -16.57 9.76
N TRP A 303 -17.53 -17.42 8.73
CA TRP A 303 -18.31 -18.66 8.70
C TRP A 303 -17.90 -19.67 9.78
N ARG A 304 -16.73 -19.52 10.41
CA ARG A 304 -16.37 -20.34 11.59
C ARG A 304 -17.18 -19.98 12.83
N VAL A 305 -17.56 -18.71 12.97
CA VAL A 305 -18.26 -18.17 14.15
C VAL A 305 -19.73 -17.88 13.90
N TYR A 306 -20.14 -17.79 12.63
CA TYR A 306 -21.52 -17.63 12.21
C TYR A 306 -21.76 -18.44 10.92
N PRO A 307 -22.07 -19.75 11.05
CA PRO A 307 -22.23 -20.62 9.90
C PRO A 307 -23.37 -20.21 8.97
N LEU A 308 -23.21 -20.47 7.67
CA LEU A 308 -24.18 -20.07 6.64
C LEU A 308 -25.61 -20.59 6.86
N TRP A 309 -25.76 -21.76 7.48
CA TRP A 309 -27.07 -22.35 7.76
C TRP A 309 -27.81 -21.68 8.93
N GLU A 310 -27.15 -20.82 9.71
CA GLU A 310 -27.84 -19.94 10.66
C GLU A 310 -28.48 -18.73 9.97
N ALA A 311 -28.06 -18.41 8.74
CA ALA A 311 -28.56 -17.29 7.94
C ALA A 311 -29.58 -17.70 6.87
N LEU A 312 -29.70 -19.01 6.58
CA LEU A 312 -30.61 -19.54 5.58
C LEU A 312 -31.77 -20.25 6.31
N PRO A 313 -33.02 -19.80 6.13
CA PRO A 313 -34.20 -20.37 6.79
C PRO A 313 -34.51 -21.81 6.35
#